data_AF-A0A953RT44-F1
#
_entry.id   AF-A0A953RT44-F1
#
_cell.length_a   1.000
_cell.length_b   1.000
_cell.length_c   1.000
_cell.angle_alpha   90.00
_cell.angle_beta   90.00
_cell.angle_gamma   90.00
#
_symmetry.space_group_name_H-M   'P 1'
#
loop_
_entity.id
_entity.type
_entity.pdbx_description
1 polymer ?
#
loop_
_entity_poly.entity_id
_entity_poly.type
_entity_poly.pdbx_seq_one_letter_code
_entity_poly.pdbx_strand_id
1 'polypeptide(L)'
;MTRAIAFFVLFGFVEFLQPQAALAHHGGAEYDLGKTVEFKAKLTKVDLINPHAWLYFDVTENDGKVSHHRCEMRSVHVLRRSGWTKELFPVGQQITIEASPNRTDPASCYLQTILTADGTRMDRYGQYVKAPQGGVQEVRGPISTPKASRSLRRSTGEPNIAGDWAPVQQVMVNPRGTGGGLVALNTLDQYKSTERPANAGAGKGKGSGAPKGPRLYGGTELTEAGEKAAADFKREDTPRFKCETTSIVFDWTFDGPVDRITHNRDTIVLEYGQFGLKRTIYMNQKEHPINIKPSRAGHSIGHWEGDTLVVDTVGFLPGYLNTPVRNSDKLHVVERFSLDTDKMALTRNYSADDSVYLKGKYTGSDTVLVADAPYNPGKCQELSFIDYSKQQKQ
;
A
#
# COMPACT_ATOMS: atom_id res chain seq x y z
N MET A 1 2.09 -3.24 79.76
CA MET A 1 1.33 -2.76 78.59
C MET A 1 2.27 -1.93 77.74
N THR A 2 2.91 -2.55 76.75
CA THR A 2 3.97 -1.91 75.96
C THR A 2 3.54 -1.95 74.50
N ARG A 3 3.17 -0.78 73.97
CA ARG A 3 2.65 -0.60 72.61
C ARG A 3 3.80 -0.67 71.60
N ALA A 4 3.73 -1.61 70.67
CA ALA A 4 4.62 -1.66 69.51
C ALA A 4 4.11 -0.69 68.43
N ILE A 5 4.99 0.23 68.02
CA ILE A 5 4.76 1.19 66.93
C ILE A 5 5.21 0.53 65.63
N ALA A 6 4.28 0.26 64.72
CA ALA A 6 4.59 -0.23 63.38
C ALA A 6 4.90 0.95 62.45
N PHE A 7 6.15 1.03 61.98
CA PHE A 7 6.55 1.94 60.91
C PHE A 7 6.06 1.41 59.56
N PHE A 8 5.11 2.12 58.93
CA PHE A 8 4.75 1.91 57.53
C PHE A 8 5.77 2.63 56.64
N VAL A 9 6.59 1.86 55.92
CA VAL A 9 7.43 2.38 54.83
C VAL A 9 6.53 2.55 53.60
N LEU A 10 6.18 3.80 53.27
CA LEU A 10 5.59 4.15 51.98
C LEU A 10 6.65 3.98 50.88
N PHE A 11 6.58 2.88 50.12
CA PHE A 11 7.23 2.83 48.81
C PHE A 11 6.39 3.67 47.83
N GLY A 12 6.91 4.86 47.50
CA GLY A 12 6.38 5.68 46.42
C GLY A 12 6.49 4.91 45.11
N PHE A 13 5.35 4.58 44.51
CA PHE A 13 5.27 4.12 43.12
C PHE A 13 5.67 5.29 42.22
N VAL A 14 6.90 5.25 41.71
CA VAL A 14 7.29 6.08 40.57
C VAL A 14 6.71 5.39 39.33
N GLU A 15 5.56 5.88 38.86
CA GLU A 15 5.02 5.49 37.55
C GLU A 15 5.99 5.97 36.47
N PHE A 16 6.86 5.07 36.02
CA PHE A 16 7.57 5.23 34.77
C PHE A 16 6.54 5.18 33.63
N LEU A 17 6.13 6.36 33.14
CA LEU A 17 5.49 6.52 31.85
C LEU A 17 6.45 5.99 30.77
N GLN A 18 6.32 4.70 30.44
CA GLN A 18 7.01 4.14 29.28
C GLN A 18 6.37 4.73 28.01
N PRO A 19 7.19 5.26 27.06
CA PRO A 19 6.68 5.70 25.78
C PRO A 19 6.08 4.49 25.05
N GLN A 20 4.76 4.52 24.83
CA GLN A 20 4.08 3.52 24.02
C GLN A 20 4.50 3.70 22.57
N ALA A 21 5.30 2.76 22.05
CA ALA A 21 5.57 2.68 20.62
C ALA A 21 4.25 2.34 19.90
N ALA A 22 3.66 3.34 19.25
CA ALA A 22 2.49 3.17 18.40
C ALA A 22 2.90 2.35 17.17
N LEU A 23 2.23 1.21 16.98
CA LEU A 23 2.30 0.42 15.75
C LEU A 23 1.79 1.28 14.59
N ALA A 24 2.71 1.73 13.74
CA ALA A 24 2.41 2.48 12.54
C ALA A 24 1.57 1.62 11.58
N HIS A 25 0.35 2.07 11.29
CA HIS A 25 -0.36 1.74 10.05
C HIS A 25 -0.19 2.96 9.12
N HIS A 26 0.26 2.72 7.88
CA HIS A 26 0.61 3.80 6.95
C HIS A 26 -0.60 4.72 6.67
N GLY A 27 -0.46 6.00 7.02
CA GLY A 27 -1.37 7.09 6.60
C GLY A 27 -2.51 7.49 7.53
N GLY A 28 -2.75 6.82 8.67
CA GLY A 28 -3.95 7.10 9.49
C GLY A 28 -3.73 7.80 10.84
N ALA A 29 -2.55 7.65 11.44
CA ALA A 29 -2.31 8.07 12.82
C ALA A 29 -2.44 9.59 13.04
N GLU A 30 -2.11 10.37 12.01
CA GLU A 30 -2.22 11.84 12.00
C GLU A 30 -3.66 12.34 12.02
N TYR A 31 -4.63 11.49 11.69
CA TYR A 31 -6.02 11.87 11.51
C TYR A 31 -6.92 11.32 12.62
N ASP A 32 -7.95 12.08 12.95
CA ASP A 32 -9.01 11.63 13.85
C ASP A 32 -10.07 10.84 13.08
N LEU A 33 -9.76 9.58 12.77
CA LEU A 33 -10.64 8.66 12.01
C LEU A 33 -11.98 8.36 12.70
N GLY A 34 -12.14 8.74 13.98
CA GLY A 34 -13.41 8.67 14.70
C GLY A 34 -14.33 9.87 14.48
N LYS A 35 -13.86 10.91 13.78
CA LYS A 35 -14.60 12.14 13.49
C LYS A 35 -14.74 12.35 11.99
N THR A 36 -15.83 13.00 11.62
CA THR A 36 -16.12 13.44 10.26
C THR A 36 -16.52 14.90 10.31
N VAL A 37 -15.89 15.71 9.46
CA VAL A 37 -16.23 17.11 9.21
C VAL A 37 -16.65 17.27 7.76
N GLU A 38 -17.50 18.25 7.48
CA GLU A 38 -17.95 18.60 6.12
C GLU A 38 -17.37 19.95 5.71
N PHE A 39 -16.83 20.05 4.50
CA PHE A 39 -16.43 21.29 3.87
C PHE A 39 -17.26 21.55 2.62
N LYS A 40 -17.88 22.72 2.51
CA LYS A 40 -18.39 23.25 1.25
C LYS A 40 -17.32 24.18 0.68
N ALA A 41 -16.66 23.74 -0.38
CA ALA A 41 -15.41 24.34 -0.81
C ALA A 41 -15.32 24.53 -2.32
N LYS A 42 -14.46 25.47 -2.73
CA LYS A 42 -14.04 25.61 -4.12
C LYS A 42 -12.77 24.82 -4.34
N LEU A 43 -12.78 23.89 -5.30
CA LEU A 43 -11.60 23.10 -5.64
C LEU A 43 -10.51 24.00 -6.25
N THR A 44 -9.28 23.89 -5.77
CA THR A 44 -8.15 24.70 -6.27
C THR A 44 -7.07 23.87 -6.97
N LYS A 45 -6.87 22.60 -6.57
CA LYS A 45 -5.88 21.70 -7.19
C LYS A 45 -6.18 20.24 -6.87
N VAL A 46 -5.71 19.34 -7.72
CA VAL A 46 -5.57 17.90 -7.42
C VAL A 46 -4.17 17.43 -7.83
N ASP A 47 -3.47 16.78 -6.91
CA ASP A 47 -2.18 16.13 -7.17
C ASP A 47 -2.36 14.61 -7.13
N LEU A 48 -2.47 13.99 -8.31
CA LEU A 48 -2.43 12.54 -8.48
C LEU A 48 -0.98 12.07 -8.58
N ILE A 49 -0.27 12.08 -7.45
CA ILE A 49 1.17 11.80 -7.31
C ILE A 49 1.38 10.72 -6.22
N ASN A 50 2.44 9.93 -6.34
CA ASN A 50 2.81 8.90 -5.35
C ASN A 50 3.67 9.53 -4.23
N PRO A 51 3.53 9.18 -2.93
CA PRO A 51 2.86 7.99 -2.39
C PRO A 51 1.35 8.16 -2.10
N HIS A 52 0.89 9.37 -1.80
CA HIS A 52 -0.53 9.69 -1.59
C HIS A 52 -0.92 10.86 -2.48
N ALA A 53 -2.08 10.76 -3.12
CA ALA A 53 -2.64 11.88 -3.85
C ALA A 53 -3.26 12.90 -2.89
N TRP A 54 -3.40 14.15 -3.34
CA TRP A 54 -3.92 15.25 -2.53
C TRP A 54 -4.98 16.06 -3.28
N LEU A 55 -6.02 16.45 -2.54
CA LEU A 55 -7.07 17.36 -2.98
C LEU A 55 -6.91 18.69 -2.26
N TYR A 56 -6.91 19.82 -2.97
CA TYR A 56 -6.73 21.15 -2.40
C TYR A 56 -7.95 22.02 -2.67
N PHE A 57 -8.35 22.80 -1.67
CA PHE A 57 -9.59 23.57 -1.76
C PHE A 57 -9.61 24.79 -0.85
N ASP A 58 -10.43 25.77 -1.24
CA ASP A 58 -10.67 27.02 -0.51
C ASP A 58 -12.05 26.95 0.15
N VAL A 59 -12.14 27.32 1.42
CA VAL A 59 -13.41 27.45 2.16
C VAL A 59 -13.64 28.92 2.47
N THR A 60 -14.82 29.44 2.11
CA THR A 60 -15.23 30.79 2.49
C THR A 60 -15.92 30.73 3.85
N GLU A 61 -15.31 31.39 4.84
CA GLU A 61 -15.79 31.45 6.22
C GLU A 61 -16.96 32.44 6.36
N ASN A 62 -17.66 32.38 7.49
CA ASN A 62 -18.80 33.26 7.78
C ASN A 62 -18.44 34.76 7.81
N ASP A 63 -17.17 35.10 8.09
CA ASP A 63 -16.68 36.49 8.07
C ASP A 63 -16.19 36.95 6.68
N GLY A 64 -16.38 36.12 5.65
CA GLY A 64 -15.96 36.37 4.27
C GLY A 64 -14.48 36.09 4.00
N LYS A 65 -13.69 35.68 5.00
CA LYS A 65 -12.30 35.25 4.77
C LYS A 65 -12.26 33.90 4.07
N VAL A 66 -11.15 33.65 3.40
CA VAL A 66 -10.90 32.36 2.74
C VAL A 66 -9.82 31.62 3.52
N SER A 67 -10.12 30.39 3.92
CA SER A 67 -9.16 29.44 4.47
C SER A 67 -8.75 28.42 3.42
N HIS A 68 -7.49 28.00 3.44
CA HIS A 68 -6.90 27.09 2.46
C HIS A 68 -6.66 25.73 3.11
N HIS A 69 -7.13 24.67 2.45
CA HIS A 69 -7.12 23.32 3.00
C HIS A 69 -6.64 22.30 1.98
N ARG A 70 -6.23 21.14 2.51
CA ARG A 70 -5.90 19.96 1.71
C ARG A 70 -6.40 18.69 2.39
N CYS A 71 -6.92 17.75 1.62
CA CYS A 71 -7.16 16.39 2.10
C CYS A 71 -6.25 15.38 1.42
N GLU A 72 -5.65 14.50 2.20
CA GLU A 72 -4.94 13.30 1.74
C GLU A 72 -5.94 12.29 1.16
N MET A 73 -5.59 11.75 0.01
CA MET A 73 -6.31 10.68 -0.68
C MET A 73 -5.48 9.39 -0.62
N ARG A 74 -5.94 8.33 -1.29
CA ARG A 74 -5.18 7.08 -1.38
C ARG A 74 -3.97 7.23 -2.30
N SER A 75 -3.14 6.19 -2.37
CA SER A 75 -2.08 6.10 -3.37
C SER A 75 -2.63 6.32 -4.78
N VAL A 76 -1.85 7.04 -5.59
CA VAL A 76 -2.20 7.29 -6.97
C VAL A 76 -2.36 5.99 -7.78
N HIS A 77 -1.64 4.93 -7.40
CA HIS A 77 -1.71 3.63 -8.06
C HIS A 77 -3.10 3.02 -7.95
N VAL A 78 -3.66 2.96 -6.73
CA VAL A 78 -5.04 2.51 -6.53
C VAL A 78 -6.05 3.48 -7.12
N LEU A 79 -5.85 4.80 -7.01
CA LEU A 79 -6.83 5.79 -7.50
C LEU A 79 -7.00 5.73 -9.02
N ARG A 80 -5.89 5.68 -9.77
CA ARG A 80 -5.94 5.58 -11.25
C ARG A 80 -6.65 4.32 -11.69
N ARG A 81 -6.34 3.19 -11.07
CA ARG A 81 -7.05 1.91 -11.31
C ARG A 81 -8.50 1.96 -10.86
N SER A 82 -8.82 2.75 -9.84
CA SER A 82 -10.19 3.03 -9.39
C SER A 82 -10.95 4.02 -10.28
N GLY A 83 -10.39 4.43 -11.42
CA GLY A 83 -11.03 5.33 -12.37
C GLY A 83 -10.96 6.81 -11.98
N TRP A 84 -10.19 7.17 -10.95
CA TRP A 84 -9.98 8.56 -10.56
C TRP A 84 -9.00 9.23 -11.52
N THR A 85 -9.48 10.21 -12.27
CA THR A 85 -8.67 10.97 -13.21
C THR A 85 -8.73 12.46 -12.91
N LYS A 86 -7.79 13.26 -13.44
CA LYS A 86 -7.77 14.71 -13.19
C LYS A 86 -9.00 15.41 -13.75
N GLU A 87 -9.58 14.86 -14.80
CA GLU A 87 -10.76 15.38 -15.50
C GLU A 87 -12.02 15.34 -14.62
N LEU A 88 -12.06 14.47 -13.60
CA LEU A 88 -13.14 14.44 -12.59
C LEU A 88 -13.07 15.61 -11.60
N PHE A 89 -11.95 16.34 -11.59
CA PHE A 89 -11.69 17.43 -10.66
C PHE A 89 -11.42 18.75 -11.41
N PRO A 90 -12.39 19.30 -12.20
CA PRO A 90 -12.24 20.62 -12.79
C PRO A 90 -11.96 21.69 -11.73
N VAL A 91 -10.80 22.32 -11.80
CA VAL A 91 -10.41 23.38 -10.86
C VAL A 91 -11.41 24.53 -10.94
N GLY A 92 -11.80 25.03 -9.78
CA GLY A 92 -12.77 26.11 -9.62
C GLY A 92 -14.21 25.66 -9.39
N GLN A 93 -14.52 24.37 -9.55
CA GLN A 93 -15.85 23.85 -9.26
C GLN A 93 -16.16 23.88 -7.75
N GLN A 94 -17.44 23.99 -7.42
CA GLN A 94 -17.93 23.80 -6.06
C GLN A 94 -17.98 22.31 -5.75
N ILE A 95 -17.47 21.92 -4.58
CA ILE A 95 -17.50 20.57 -4.06
C ILE A 95 -17.97 20.56 -2.61
N THR A 96 -18.50 19.42 -2.18
CA THR A 96 -18.68 19.10 -0.76
C THR A 96 -17.75 17.94 -0.41
N ILE A 97 -16.98 18.09 0.66
CA ILE A 97 -16.02 17.10 1.12
C ILE A 97 -16.43 16.62 2.50
N GLU A 98 -16.53 15.31 2.69
CA GLU A 98 -16.53 14.71 4.03
C GLU A 98 -15.13 14.17 4.32
N ALA A 99 -14.57 14.50 5.48
CA ALA A 99 -13.21 14.12 5.81
C ALA A 99 -13.01 13.90 7.32
N SER A 100 -11.99 13.12 7.67
CA SER A 100 -11.48 13.08 9.04
C SER A 100 -10.44 14.19 9.23
N PRO A 101 -10.58 15.05 10.26
CA PRO A 101 -9.63 16.14 10.47
C PRO A 101 -8.26 15.59 10.91
N ASN A 102 -7.18 16.27 10.53
CA ASN A 102 -5.89 16.03 11.12
C ASN A 102 -5.89 16.46 12.60
N ARG A 103 -5.12 15.76 13.43
CA ARG A 103 -5.06 15.98 14.89
C ARG A 103 -4.31 17.25 15.27
N THR A 104 -3.40 17.73 14.43
CA THR A 104 -2.47 18.83 14.74
C THR A 104 -2.47 19.94 13.69
N ASP A 105 -2.70 19.62 12.41
CA ASP A 105 -2.77 20.59 11.31
C ASP A 105 -4.24 20.88 10.92
N PRO A 106 -4.84 22.01 11.35
CA PRO A 106 -6.24 22.32 11.08
C PRO A 106 -6.55 22.56 9.58
N ALA A 107 -5.53 22.74 8.74
CA ALA A 107 -5.69 22.88 7.28
C ALA A 107 -5.55 21.54 6.54
N SER A 108 -5.33 20.43 7.25
CA SER A 108 -5.15 19.11 6.68
C SER A 108 -6.24 18.13 7.12
N CYS A 109 -6.62 17.23 6.21
CA CYS A 109 -7.66 16.25 6.43
C CYS A 109 -7.40 14.95 5.67
N TYR A 110 -8.17 13.92 6.00
CA TYR A 110 -8.17 12.63 5.32
C TYR A 110 -9.49 12.46 4.60
N LEU A 111 -9.47 12.48 3.26
CA LEU A 111 -10.67 12.46 2.43
C LEU A 111 -11.49 11.20 2.71
N GLN A 112 -12.76 11.31 3.05
CA GLN A 112 -13.66 10.15 3.09
C GLN A 112 -14.45 10.09 1.79
N THR A 113 -15.21 11.15 1.49
CA THR A 113 -16.02 11.24 0.28
C THR A 113 -15.96 12.64 -0.32
N ILE A 114 -16.22 12.73 -1.63
CA ILE A 114 -16.39 13.98 -2.36
C ILE A 114 -17.72 13.96 -3.11
N LEU A 115 -18.48 15.04 -3.03
CA LEU A 115 -19.64 15.33 -3.87
C LEU A 115 -19.24 16.47 -4.82
N THR A 116 -19.25 16.18 -6.12
CA THR A 116 -18.90 17.16 -7.16
C THR A 116 -20.13 17.95 -7.63
N ALA A 117 -19.90 19.03 -8.38
CA ALA A 117 -20.96 19.95 -8.81
C ALA A 117 -22.04 19.29 -9.69
N ASP A 118 -21.70 18.20 -10.39
CA ASP A 118 -22.65 17.43 -11.21
C ASP A 118 -23.52 16.45 -10.40
N GLY A 119 -23.35 16.42 -9.07
CA GLY A 119 -24.07 15.53 -8.16
C GLY A 119 -23.39 14.18 -7.95
N THR A 120 -22.27 13.90 -8.60
CA THR A 120 -21.52 12.65 -8.40
C THR A 120 -20.90 12.63 -7.02
N ARG A 121 -21.29 11.64 -6.21
CA ARG A 121 -20.66 11.32 -4.92
C ARG A 121 -19.67 10.17 -5.11
N MET A 122 -18.42 10.39 -4.70
CA MET A 122 -17.36 9.38 -4.73
C MET A 122 -16.81 9.11 -3.33
N ASP A 123 -16.77 7.84 -2.95
CA ASP A 123 -16.08 7.33 -1.76
C ASP A 123 -14.61 7.05 -2.11
N ARG A 124 -13.69 7.33 -1.18
CA ARG A 124 -12.25 7.12 -1.36
C ARG A 124 -11.89 5.69 -1.78
N TYR A 125 -12.69 4.68 -1.42
CA TYR A 125 -12.49 3.28 -1.78
C TYR A 125 -13.38 2.82 -2.94
N GLY A 126 -14.20 3.70 -3.51
CA GLY A 126 -15.05 3.39 -4.63
C GLY A 126 -14.26 3.08 -5.89
N GLN A 127 -14.79 2.15 -6.69
CA GLN A 127 -14.31 1.82 -8.01
C GLN A 127 -15.21 2.50 -9.04
N TYR A 128 -14.64 3.24 -9.98
CA TYR A 128 -15.38 4.01 -10.97
C TYR A 128 -14.98 3.68 -12.39
N VAL A 129 -15.93 3.79 -13.32
CA VAL A 129 -15.72 3.76 -14.76
C VAL A 129 -16.40 4.95 -15.41
N LYS A 130 -15.96 5.32 -16.62
CA LYS A 130 -16.63 6.37 -17.40
C LYS A 130 -18.05 5.90 -17.77
N ALA A 131 -19.05 6.69 -17.39
CA ALA A 131 -20.44 6.37 -17.73
C ALA A 131 -20.70 6.61 -19.24
N PRO A 132 -21.59 5.82 -19.89
CA PRO A 132 -21.90 5.97 -21.31
C PRO A 132 -22.38 7.36 -21.72
N GLN A 133 -23.07 8.05 -20.80
CA GLN A 133 -23.68 9.37 -21.03
C GLN A 133 -22.77 10.53 -20.57
N GLY A 134 -21.52 10.25 -20.18
CA GLY A 134 -20.62 11.21 -19.53
C GLY A 134 -20.69 11.12 -18.00
N GLY A 135 -19.65 11.61 -17.32
CA GLY A 135 -19.47 11.43 -15.87
C GLY A 135 -18.89 10.06 -15.50
N VAL A 136 -19.05 9.65 -14.24
CA VAL A 136 -18.58 8.36 -13.72
C VAL A 136 -19.72 7.54 -13.12
N GLN A 137 -19.56 6.22 -13.20
CA GLN A 137 -20.43 5.24 -12.59
C GLN A 137 -19.62 4.39 -11.61
N GLU A 138 -20.13 4.19 -10.40
CA GLU A 138 -19.55 3.26 -9.44
C GLU A 138 -19.78 1.80 -9.91
N VAL A 139 -18.72 0.99 -9.88
CA VAL A 139 -18.74 -0.44 -10.16
C VAL A 139 -18.64 -1.21 -8.86
N ARG A 140 -19.60 -2.10 -8.62
CA ARG A 140 -19.68 -2.93 -7.40
C ARG A 140 -19.70 -4.42 -7.76
N GLY A 141 -18.67 -4.84 -8.48
CA GLY A 141 -18.46 -6.23 -8.90
C GLY A 141 -17.25 -6.36 -9.81
N PRO A 142 -16.95 -7.58 -10.30
CA PRO A 142 -15.81 -7.82 -11.17
C PRO A 142 -15.80 -6.88 -12.39
N ILE A 143 -14.65 -6.24 -12.64
CA ILE A 143 -14.45 -5.49 -13.88
C ILE A 143 -14.15 -6.50 -14.97
N SER A 144 -15.02 -6.57 -15.98
CA SER A 144 -14.76 -7.36 -17.18
C SER A 144 -13.73 -6.63 -18.02
N THR A 145 -12.46 -7.01 -17.92
CA THR A 145 -11.45 -6.62 -18.91
C THR A 145 -11.68 -7.42 -20.19
N PRO A 146 -11.68 -6.78 -21.38
CA PRO A 146 -11.74 -7.53 -22.64
C PRO A 146 -10.62 -8.57 -22.65
N LYS A 147 -10.95 -9.84 -22.93
CA LYS A 147 -9.93 -10.88 -23.12
C LYS A 147 -9.09 -10.48 -24.33
N ALA A 148 -7.90 -9.95 -24.08
CA ALA A 148 -6.92 -9.73 -25.13
C ALA A 148 -6.58 -11.09 -25.78
N SER A 149 -6.52 -11.12 -27.11
CA SER A 149 -6.01 -12.29 -27.85
C SER A 149 -4.51 -12.40 -27.59
N ARG A 150 -4.14 -13.02 -26.48
CA ARG A 150 -2.75 -13.31 -26.11
C ARG A 150 -2.52 -14.81 -26.19
N SER A 151 -1.37 -15.22 -26.73
CA SER A 151 -0.98 -16.62 -26.66
C SER A 151 -0.77 -17.02 -25.20
N LEU A 152 -1.34 -18.15 -24.78
CA LEU A 152 -1.19 -18.68 -23.42
C LEU A 152 0.18 -19.31 -23.17
N ARG A 153 0.85 -19.75 -24.23
CA ARG A 153 2.20 -20.33 -24.20
C ARG A 153 3.14 -19.60 -25.15
N ARG A 154 4.43 -19.68 -24.88
CA ARG A 154 5.50 -19.23 -25.77
C ARG A 154 5.71 -20.23 -26.90
N SER A 155 6.41 -19.83 -27.96
CA SER A 155 6.86 -20.76 -29.01
C SER A 155 7.79 -21.87 -28.48
N THR A 156 8.45 -21.62 -27.35
CA THR A 156 9.30 -22.58 -26.63
C THR A 156 8.52 -23.52 -25.68
N GLY A 157 7.21 -23.34 -25.55
CA GLY A 157 6.30 -24.25 -24.84
C GLY A 157 5.94 -23.84 -23.41
N GLU A 158 6.71 -22.97 -22.78
CA GLU A 158 6.45 -22.52 -21.40
C GLU A 158 5.28 -21.53 -21.34
N PRO A 159 4.63 -21.37 -20.17
CA PRO A 159 3.58 -20.38 -20.00
C PRO A 159 4.02 -18.97 -20.38
N ASN A 160 3.14 -18.26 -21.08
CA ASN A 160 3.35 -16.86 -21.39
C ASN A 160 2.81 -16.00 -20.23
N ILE A 161 3.69 -15.56 -19.34
CA ILE A 161 3.33 -14.66 -18.23
C ILE A 161 3.58 -13.18 -18.54
N ALA A 162 3.97 -12.85 -19.79
CA ALA A 162 4.13 -11.47 -20.22
C ALA A 162 2.79 -10.72 -20.17
N GLY A 163 2.84 -9.46 -19.78
CA GLY A 163 1.67 -8.58 -19.67
C GLY A 163 1.76 -7.61 -18.51
N ASP A 164 0.69 -6.84 -18.36
CA ASP A 164 0.47 -5.93 -17.24
C ASP A 164 -0.43 -6.62 -16.22
N TRP A 165 0.00 -6.62 -14.96
CA TRP A 165 -0.61 -7.34 -13.86
C TRP A 165 -0.87 -6.41 -12.68
N ALA A 166 -1.98 -6.60 -11.96
CA ALA A 166 -2.29 -5.85 -10.76
C ALA A 166 -3.11 -6.70 -9.78
N PRO A 167 -3.02 -6.46 -8.46
CA PRO A 167 -3.92 -7.10 -7.50
C PRO A 167 -5.36 -6.63 -7.71
N VAL A 168 -6.32 -7.42 -7.21
CA VAL A 168 -7.73 -7.01 -7.23
C VAL A 168 -7.94 -5.77 -6.36
N GLN A 169 -8.71 -4.80 -6.88
CA GLN A 169 -9.06 -3.61 -6.12
C GLN A 169 -9.79 -3.95 -4.83
N GLN A 170 -9.44 -3.23 -3.77
CA GLN A 170 -10.14 -3.30 -2.49
C GLN A 170 -11.15 -2.15 -2.43
N VAL A 171 -12.40 -2.50 -2.13
CA VAL A 171 -13.53 -1.57 -2.02
C VAL A 171 -14.23 -1.74 -0.67
N MET A 172 -14.91 -0.69 -0.22
CA MET A 172 -15.73 -0.78 0.99
C MET A 172 -17.00 -1.58 0.72
N VAL A 173 -17.32 -2.50 1.64
CA VAL A 173 -18.57 -3.26 1.61
C VAL A 173 -19.79 -2.32 1.68
N ASN A 174 -19.73 -1.27 2.48
CA ASN A 174 -20.74 -0.21 2.45
C ASN A 174 -20.42 0.80 1.32
N PRO A 175 -21.31 1.00 0.33
CA PRO A 175 -21.10 1.99 -0.73
C PRO A 175 -21.02 3.43 -0.24
N ARG A 176 -21.53 3.73 0.97
CA ARG A 176 -21.39 5.06 1.58
C ARG A 176 -20.00 5.33 2.16
N GLY A 177 -19.08 4.36 2.15
CA GLY A 177 -17.75 4.50 2.73
C GLY A 177 -17.70 4.41 4.26
N THR A 178 -18.86 4.30 4.92
CA THR A 178 -18.98 4.35 6.38
C THR A 178 -19.43 3.01 6.96
N GLY A 179 -18.65 2.42 7.87
CA GLY A 179 -18.95 1.07 8.38
C GLY A 179 -18.74 -0.05 7.35
N GLY A 180 -18.77 -1.32 7.81
CA GLY A 180 -18.30 -2.46 7.02
C GLY A 180 -16.76 -2.57 6.97
N GLY A 181 -16.24 -3.50 6.17
CA GLY A 181 -14.80 -3.68 5.94
C GLY A 181 -14.40 -3.54 4.47
N LEU A 182 -13.08 -3.50 4.21
CA LEU A 182 -12.54 -3.62 2.85
C LEU A 182 -12.59 -5.08 2.40
N VAL A 183 -13.02 -5.28 1.15
CA VAL A 183 -13.05 -6.57 0.46
C VAL A 183 -12.53 -6.45 -0.95
N ALA A 184 -12.09 -7.56 -1.52
CA ALA A 184 -11.77 -7.62 -2.93
C ALA A 184 -13.03 -7.38 -3.77
N LEU A 185 -12.91 -6.55 -4.80
CA LEU A 185 -14.03 -6.15 -5.66
C LEU A 185 -14.75 -7.36 -6.28
N ASN A 186 -14.03 -8.44 -6.58
CA ASN A 186 -14.56 -9.66 -7.17
C ASN A 186 -15.24 -10.62 -6.16
N THR A 187 -15.22 -10.32 -4.86
CA THR A 187 -15.94 -11.07 -3.82
C THR A 187 -16.98 -10.22 -3.11
N LEU A 188 -17.17 -8.97 -3.52
CA LEU A 188 -18.07 -8.01 -2.87
C LEU A 188 -19.51 -8.51 -2.76
N ASP A 189 -19.98 -9.27 -3.74
CA ASP A 189 -21.32 -9.88 -3.80
C ASP A 189 -21.57 -10.92 -2.69
N GLN A 190 -20.51 -11.39 -2.04
CA GLN A 190 -20.57 -12.36 -0.93
C GLN A 190 -20.86 -11.70 0.42
N TYR A 191 -20.83 -10.36 0.51
CA TYR A 191 -20.93 -9.63 1.77
C TYR A 191 -22.18 -8.75 1.84
N LYS A 192 -22.81 -8.69 3.02
CA LYS A 192 -23.88 -7.70 3.28
C LYS A 192 -23.28 -6.33 3.54
N SER A 193 -23.98 -5.25 3.18
CA SER A 193 -23.45 -3.87 3.25
C SER A 193 -22.93 -3.39 4.62
N THR A 194 -23.36 -4.01 5.72
CA THR A 194 -22.89 -3.71 7.09
C THR A 194 -21.81 -4.68 7.59
N GLU A 195 -21.49 -5.71 6.83
CA GLU A 195 -20.61 -6.80 7.23
C GLU A 195 -19.14 -6.35 7.20
N ARG A 196 -18.42 -6.80 8.23
CA ARG A 196 -16.96 -6.64 8.31
C ARG A 196 -16.35 -8.04 8.23
N PRO A 197 -15.68 -8.39 7.13
CA PRO A 197 -15.02 -9.67 7.00
C PRO A 197 -14.05 -9.89 8.16
N ALA A 198 -13.95 -11.14 8.64
CA ALA A 198 -13.06 -11.50 9.76
C ALA A 198 -11.59 -11.13 9.51
N ASN A 199 -11.18 -11.09 8.24
CA ASN A 199 -9.85 -10.73 7.77
C ASN A 199 -9.79 -9.39 7.01
N ALA A 200 -10.88 -8.62 6.98
CA ALA A 200 -10.81 -7.25 6.46
C ALA A 200 -9.80 -6.51 7.32
N GLY A 201 -8.71 -6.05 6.70
CA GLY A 201 -7.54 -5.39 7.28
C GLY A 201 -7.87 -4.04 7.93
N ALA A 202 -8.90 -4.02 8.74
CA ALA A 202 -9.35 -2.90 9.49
C ALA A 202 -8.62 -3.04 10.82
N GLY A 203 -7.55 -2.26 10.93
CA GLY A 203 -6.74 -2.12 12.14
C GLY A 203 -7.65 -2.21 13.36
N LYS A 204 -7.30 -3.12 14.27
CA LYS A 204 -7.92 -3.17 15.59
C LYS A 204 -7.58 -1.86 16.31
N GLY A 205 -8.36 -0.83 16.03
CA GLY A 205 -8.53 0.32 16.90
C GLY A 205 -9.27 -0.17 18.13
N LYS A 206 -8.52 -0.70 19.09
CA LYS A 206 -8.77 -0.69 20.55
C LYS A 206 -7.76 -1.63 21.22
N GLY A 207 -6.72 -1.03 21.81
CA GLY A 207 -6.05 -1.48 23.03
C GLY A 207 -5.80 -2.98 23.21
N SER A 208 -5.13 -3.65 22.27
CA SER A 208 -4.33 -4.81 22.65
C SER A 208 -2.97 -4.30 23.07
N GLY A 209 -2.60 -4.47 24.35
CA GLY A 209 -1.22 -4.24 24.80
C GLY A 209 -0.22 -4.92 23.86
N ALA A 210 1.01 -4.41 23.82
CA ALA A 210 2.07 -4.96 22.98
C ALA A 210 2.08 -6.50 23.10
N PRO A 211 2.13 -7.24 21.97
CA PRO A 211 2.15 -8.70 22.01
C PRO A 211 3.24 -9.17 22.98
N LYS A 212 2.89 -10.02 23.95
CA LYS A 212 3.89 -10.67 24.80
C LYS A 212 4.58 -11.73 23.94
N GLY A 213 5.75 -11.41 23.40
CA GLY A 213 6.57 -12.32 22.60
C GLY A 213 7.41 -11.58 21.55
N PRO A 214 8.38 -12.26 20.91
CA PRO A 214 9.11 -11.70 19.78
C PRO A 214 8.14 -11.35 18.64
N ARG A 215 8.46 -10.30 17.90
CA ARG A 215 7.79 -9.93 16.66
C ARG A 215 7.90 -11.09 15.67
N LEU A 216 6.79 -11.36 15.01
CA LEU A 216 6.72 -12.30 13.91
C LEU A 216 6.65 -11.53 12.60
N TYR A 217 7.36 -12.01 11.59
CA TYR A 217 7.23 -11.56 10.21
C TYR A 217 6.99 -12.76 9.30
N GLY A 218 5.79 -12.81 8.70
CA GLY A 218 5.38 -13.88 7.79
C GLY A 218 5.66 -15.30 8.30
N GLY A 219 5.30 -15.53 9.56
CA GLY A 219 5.36 -16.85 10.22
C GLY A 219 6.67 -17.16 10.94
N THR A 220 7.68 -16.30 10.89
CA THR A 220 8.96 -16.51 11.58
C THR A 220 9.27 -15.41 12.60
N GLU A 221 9.96 -15.77 13.68
CA GLU A 221 10.45 -14.82 14.69
C GLU A 221 11.63 -14.01 14.14
N LEU A 222 11.72 -12.75 14.58
CA LEU A 222 12.92 -11.97 14.38
C LEU A 222 14.07 -12.49 15.28
N THR A 223 15.30 -12.32 14.81
CA THR A 223 16.50 -12.45 15.67
C THR A 223 16.57 -11.30 16.67
N GLU A 224 17.46 -11.36 17.65
CA GLU A 224 17.71 -10.23 18.56
C GLU A 224 18.10 -8.95 17.80
N ALA A 225 18.94 -9.08 16.76
CA ALA A 225 19.30 -7.96 15.90
C ALA A 225 18.09 -7.42 15.13
N GLY A 226 17.18 -8.29 14.68
CA GLY A 226 15.93 -7.91 14.03
C GLY A 226 14.97 -7.17 14.96
N GLU A 227 14.81 -7.65 16.19
CA GLU A 227 14.01 -7.00 17.22
C GLU A 227 14.51 -5.61 17.57
N LYS A 228 15.83 -5.48 17.75
CA LYS A 228 16.47 -4.19 18.02
C LYS A 228 16.27 -3.23 16.85
N ALA A 229 16.56 -3.68 15.63
CA ALA A 229 16.40 -2.83 14.44
C ALA A 229 14.95 -2.40 14.21
N ALA A 230 13.97 -3.27 14.51
CA ALA A 230 12.56 -2.93 14.43
C ALA A 230 12.10 -1.98 15.55
N ALA A 231 12.69 -2.07 16.75
CA ALA A 231 12.42 -1.16 17.86
C ALA A 231 13.00 0.24 17.63
N ASP A 232 14.16 0.33 16.97
CA ASP A 232 14.83 1.59 16.63
C ASP A 232 14.21 2.31 15.42
N PHE A 233 13.26 1.66 14.72
CA PHE A 233 12.62 2.22 13.53
C PHE A 233 11.83 3.49 13.86
N LYS A 234 12.12 4.56 13.11
CA LYS A 234 11.33 5.78 13.13
C LYS A 234 10.50 5.85 11.86
N ARG A 235 9.32 6.46 11.96
CA ARG A 235 8.40 6.57 10.82
C ARG A 235 9.05 7.31 9.65
N GLU A 236 9.89 8.30 9.93
CA GLU A 236 10.63 9.11 8.95
C GLU A 236 11.68 8.28 8.19
N ASP A 237 12.07 7.12 8.73
CA ASP A 237 12.96 6.18 8.06
C ASP A 237 12.23 5.33 7.00
N THR A 238 10.89 5.41 6.92
CA THR A 238 10.10 4.74 5.88
C THR A 238 10.62 5.15 4.51
N PRO A 239 11.22 4.24 3.72
CA PRO A 239 11.87 4.68 2.50
C PRO A 239 10.88 5.09 1.38
N ARG A 240 9.56 4.88 1.57
CA ARG A 240 8.49 5.39 0.68
C ARG A 240 8.40 6.91 0.73
N PHE A 241 8.65 7.50 1.89
CA PHE A 241 8.72 8.96 2.07
C PHE A 241 9.93 9.57 1.32
N LYS A 242 10.85 8.73 0.87
CA LYS A 242 12.04 9.08 0.07
C LYS A 242 11.93 8.59 -1.38
N CYS A 243 10.75 8.12 -1.80
CA CYS A 243 10.51 7.58 -3.14
C CYS A 243 11.40 6.37 -3.49
N GLU A 244 11.77 5.58 -2.50
CA GLU A 244 12.56 4.37 -2.67
C GLU A 244 11.67 3.13 -2.57
N THR A 245 12.07 2.02 -3.19
CA THR A 245 11.47 0.68 -3.05
C THR A 245 11.75 0.07 -1.67
N THR A 246 10.74 -0.61 -1.08
CA THR A 246 10.84 -1.42 0.14
C THR A 246 11.62 -2.68 -0.15
N SER A 247 10.99 -3.61 -0.86
CA SER A 247 11.50 -4.90 -1.23
C SER A 247 10.77 -5.39 -2.48
N ILE A 248 11.39 -6.32 -3.21
CA ILE A 248 10.79 -7.01 -4.35
C ILE A 248 9.56 -7.86 -3.97
N VAL A 249 9.42 -8.18 -2.68
CA VAL A 249 8.34 -9.02 -2.16
C VAL A 249 7.13 -8.13 -1.84
N PHE A 250 7.29 -7.13 -0.99
CA PHE A 250 6.19 -6.29 -0.52
C PHE A 250 5.64 -5.36 -1.59
N ASP A 251 6.52 -4.70 -2.36
CA ASP A 251 6.11 -3.67 -3.32
C ASP A 251 5.45 -4.23 -4.59
N TRP A 252 5.46 -5.55 -4.79
CA TRP A 252 4.77 -6.24 -5.90
C TRP A 252 3.24 -6.11 -5.82
N THR A 253 2.69 -5.95 -4.62
CA THR A 253 1.23 -5.79 -4.44
C THR A 253 0.84 -4.60 -3.59
N PHE A 254 1.79 -4.03 -2.84
CA PHE A 254 1.51 -2.92 -1.93
C PHE A 254 1.06 -1.68 -2.72
N ASP A 255 -0.05 -1.07 -2.30
CA ASP A 255 -0.76 0.01 -3.01
C ASP A 255 -1.22 -0.33 -4.45
N GLY A 256 -1.25 -1.62 -4.79
CA GLY A 256 -1.77 -2.13 -6.05
C GLY A 256 -1.27 -1.38 -7.29
N PRO A 257 0.04 -1.26 -7.51
CA PRO A 257 0.57 -0.82 -8.78
C PRO A 257 0.11 -1.76 -9.91
N VAL A 258 0.17 -1.24 -11.12
CA VAL A 258 0.26 -2.10 -12.29
C VAL A 258 1.74 -2.41 -12.47
N ASP A 259 2.08 -3.69 -12.48
CA ASP A 259 3.42 -4.20 -12.73
C ASP A 259 3.46 -4.84 -14.13
N ARG A 260 4.60 -4.72 -14.81
CA ARG A 260 4.77 -5.22 -16.17
C ARG A 260 5.81 -6.33 -16.22
N ILE A 261 5.45 -7.44 -16.87
CA ILE A 261 6.36 -8.53 -17.18
C ILE A 261 6.62 -8.55 -18.69
N THR A 262 7.89 -8.46 -19.06
CA THR A 262 8.36 -8.59 -20.44
C THR A 262 9.24 -9.82 -20.57
N HIS A 263 8.92 -10.70 -21.52
CA HIS A 263 9.82 -11.80 -21.84
C HIS A 263 10.69 -11.45 -23.04
N ASN A 264 11.99 -11.70 -22.91
CA ASN A 264 12.95 -11.68 -24.01
C ASN A 264 13.37 -13.13 -24.35
N ARG A 265 14.46 -13.26 -25.11
CA ARG A 265 15.07 -14.56 -25.41
C ARG A 265 15.62 -15.21 -24.14
N ASP A 266 16.56 -14.53 -23.49
CA ASP A 266 17.35 -15.08 -22.37
C ASP A 266 17.04 -14.40 -21.03
N THR A 267 16.08 -13.46 -21.00
CA THR A 267 15.71 -12.73 -19.79
C THR A 267 14.21 -12.55 -19.67
N ILE A 268 13.74 -12.45 -18.43
CA ILE A 268 12.41 -11.92 -18.09
C ILE A 268 12.63 -10.64 -17.29
N VAL A 269 11.94 -9.56 -17.66
CA VAL A 269 12.06 -8.26 -17.02
C VAL A 269 10.77 -7.95 -16.28
N LEU A 270 10.88 -7.68 -14.99
CA LEU A 270 9.79 -7.22 -14.13
C LEU A 270 9.98 -5.73 -13.89
N GLU A 271 9.01 -4.94 -14.29
CA GLU A 271 8.95 -3.50 -14.06
C GLU A 271 7.84 -3.23 -13.04
N TYR A 272 8.24 -2.82 -11.85
CA TYR A 272 7.31 -2.51 -10.76
C TYR A 272 6.71 -1.13 -11.05
N GLY A 273 5.40 -1.00 -10.93
CA GLY A 273 4.73 0.29 -11.01
C GLY A 273 5.08 1.16 -9.82
N GLN A 274 5.40 0.56 -8.68
CA GLN A 274 5.82 1.27 -7.48
C GLN A 274 7.28 1.73 -7.61
N PHE A 275 7.47 3.06 -7.69
CA PHE A 275 8.76 3.75 -7.82
C PHE A 275 9.64 3.35 -9.03
N GLY A 276 9.10 2.59 -9.99
CA GLY A 276 9.79 2.23 -11.22
C GLY A 276 10.96 1.26 -11.03
N LEU A 277 10.95 0.40 -10.00
CA LEU A 277 11.98 -0.62 -9.83
C LEU A 277 11.97 -1.56 -11.05
N LYS A 278 13.12 -1.70 -11.71
CA LYS A 278 13.32 -2.66 -12.78
C LYS A 278 14.19 -3.82 -12.31
N ARG A 279 13.67 -5.03 -12.45
CA ARG A 279 14.34 -6.28 -12.09
C ARG A 279 14.49 -7.16 -13.33
N THR A 280 15.69 -7.73 -13.50
CA THR A 280 15.97 -8.67 -14.60
C THR A 280 16.20 -10.05 -14.01
N ILE A 281 15.48 -11.03 -14.54
CA ILE A 281 15.64 -12.45 -14.27
C ILE A 281 16.41 -13.04 -15.45
N TYR A 282 17.61 -13.56 -15.20
CA TYR A 282 18.42 -14.22 -16.21
C TYR A 282 17.99 -15.68 -16.33
N MET A 283 17.53 -16.07 -17.52
CA MET A 283 17.03 -17.42 -17.82
C MET A 283 18.11 -18.37 -18.34
N ASN A 284 19.30 -17.82 -18.65
CA ASN A 284 20.43 -18.54 -19.24
C ASN A 284 21.61 -18.73 -18.28
N GLN A 285 21.41 -18.49 -16.98
CA GLN A 285 22.42 -18.66 -15.94
C GLN A 285 22.01 -19.77 -14.99
N LYS A 286 22.95 -20.69 -14.71
CA LYS A 286 22.75 -21.78 -13.75
C LYS A 286 23.12 -21.41 -12.32
N GLU A 287 24.01 -20.44 -12.18
CA GLU A 287 24.56 -20.00 -10.89
C GLU A 287 24.65 -18.48 -10.85
N HIS A 288 24.56 -17.94 -9.65
CA HIS A 288 24.80 -16.52 -9.40
C HIS A 288 26.28 -16.17 -9.61
N PRO A 289 26.61 -15.02 -10.21
CA PRO A 289 27.99 -14.55 -10.30
C PRO A 289 28.64 -14.44 -8.92
N ILE A 290 29.94 -14.74 -8.82
CA ILE A 290 30.69 -14.59 -7.56
C ILE A 290 30.68 -13.13 -7.09
N ASN A 291 30.81 -12.19 -8.04
CA ASN A 291 30.90 -10.76 -7.77
C ASN A 291 29.62 -10.04 -8.21
N ILE A 292 28.58 -10.09 -7.36
CA ILE A 292 27.35 -9.34 -7.59
C ILE A 292 27.52 -7.92 -7.05
N LYS A 293 27.22 -6.92 -7.88
CA LYS A 293 26.99 -5.55 -7.40
C LYS A 293 25.62 -5.51 -6.70
N PRO A 294 25.55 -5.24 -5.39
CA PRO A 294 24.29 -5.28 -4.68
C PRO A 294 23.29 -4.24 -5.19
N SER A 295 22.01 -4.58 -5.17
CA SER A 295 20.92 -3.67 -5.55
C SER A 295 19.66 -3.89 -4.72
N ARG A 296 18.68 -2.98 -4.81
CA ARG A 296 17.35 -3.20 -4.19
C ARG A 296 16.59 -4.36 -4.82
N ALA A 297 16.82 -4.64 -6.11
CA ALA A 297 16.19 -5.76 -6.82
C ALA A 297 16.92 -7.10 -6.63
N GLY A 298 18.15 -7.07 -6.10
CA GLY A 298 19.06 -8.22 -6.11
C GLY A 298 19.53 -8.59 -7.52
N HIS A 299 20.15 -9.76 -7.63
CA HIS A 299 20.47 -10.46 -8.88
C HIS A 299 19.60 -11.71 -8.96
N SER A 300 18.79 -11.85 -10.01
CA SER A 300 17.85 -12.96 -10.15
C SER A 300 18.23 -13.91 -11.29
N ILE A 301 18.22 -15.20 -11.01
CA ILE A 301 18.27 -16.25 -12.03
C ILE A 301 16.95 -17.02 -12.02
N GLY A 302 16.54 -17.54 -13.17
CA GLY A 302 15.28 -18.28 -13.26
C GLY A 302 15.35 -19.48 -14.16
N HIS A 303 14.52 -20.47 -13.85
CA HIS A 303 14.33 -21.67 -14.65
C HIS A 303 12.87 -22.12 -14.58
N TRP A 304 12.44 -22.92 -15.55
CA TRP A 304 11.11 -23.51 -15.57
C TRP A 304 11.12 -24.91 -14.96
N GLU A 305 10.22 -25.16 -14.02
CA GLU A 305 9.88 -26.48 -13.49
C GLU A 305 8.46 -26.83 -13.96
N GLY A 306 8.36 -27.53 -15.08
CA GLY A 306 7.09 -27.68 -15.80
C GLY A 306 6.54 -26.30 -16.17
N ASP A 307 5.33 -25.99 -15.72
CA ASP A 307 4.66 -24.71 -15.96
C ASP A 307 4.90 -23.66 -14.86
N THR A 308 5.84 -23.90 -13.94
CA THR A 308 6.19 -22.95 -12.86
C THR A 308 7.53 -22.29 -13.14
N LEU A 309 7.57 -20.95 -13.19
CA LEU A 309 8.82 -20.20 -13.22
C LEU A 309 9.35 -20.11 -11.79
N VAL A 310 10.51 -20.69 -11.54
CA VAL A 310 11.23 -20.58 -10.26
C VAL A 310 12.30 -19.51 -10.42
N VAL A 311 12.37 -18.59 -9.47
CA VAL A 311 13.31 -17.47 -9.48
C VAL A 311 14.09 -17.45 -8.18
N ASP A 312 15.40 -17.55 -8.26
CA ASP A 312 16.33 -17.44 -7.13
C ASP A 312 17.00 -16.07 -7.16
N THR A 313 17.03 -15.36 -6.03
CA THR A 313 17.56 -14.00 -5.95
C THR A 313 18.39 -13.76 -4.70
N VAL A 314 19.60 -13.24 -4.90
CA VAL A 314 20.56 -12.86 -3.85
C VAL A 314 21.18 -11.49 -4.18
N GLY A 315 22.11 -11.01 -3.34
CA GLY A 315 22.86 -9.78 -3.60
C GLY A 315 22.03 -8.52 -3.40
N PHE A 316 21.21 -8.50 -2.35
CA PHE A 316 20.41 -7.33 -2.00
C PHE A 316 21.23 -6.28 -1.26
N LEU A 317 20.82 -5.02 -1.39
CA LEU A 317 21.21 -3.97 -0.45
C LEU A 317 20.44 -4.12 0.87
N PRO A 318 21.07 -3.84 2.03
CA PRO A 318 20.37 -3.76 3.31
C PRO A 318 19.23 -2.73 3.26
N GLY A 319 18.03 -3.12 3.67
CA GLY A 319 16.78 -2.37 3.48
C GLY A 319 15.67 -2.84 4.41
N TYR A 320 14.44 -2.93 3.89
CA TYR A 320 13.26 -3.38 4.63
C TYR A 320 12.53 -4.46 3.84
N LEU A 321 12.17 -5.58 4.48
CA LEU A 321 11.20 -6.52 3.91
C LEU A 321 9.82 -5.86 3.87
N ASN A 322 9.43 -5.28 5.00
CA ASN A 322 8.32 -4.36 5.22
C ASN A 322 8.64 -3.56 6.49
N THR A 323 8.26 -2.29 6.63
CA THR A 323 8.53 -1.54 7.85
C THR A 323 7.70 -2.07 9.03
N PRO A 324 8.31 -2.27 10.23
CA PRO A 324 9.68 -1.90 10.62
C PRO A 324 10.74 -3.00 10.40
N VAL A 325 10.38 -4.15 9.83
CA VAL A 325 11.26 -5.32 9.62
C VAL A 325 12.30 -5.07 8.52
N ARG A 326 13.58 -5.15 8.91
CA ARG A 326 14.73 -4.94 8.03
C ARG A 326 15.06 -6.20 7.20
N ASN A 327 15.75 -5.98 6.08
CA ASN A 327 16.58 -7.00 5.44
C ASN A 327 18.05 -6.55 5.44
N SER A 328 18.96 -7.50 5.42
CA SER A 328 20.41 -7.37 5.30
C SER A 328 20.87 -7.71 3.89
N ASP A 329 22.19 -7.74 3.68
CA ASP A 329 22.84 -8.26 2.48
C ASP A 329 22.82 -9.80 2.41
N LYS A 330 22.40 -10.49 3.49
CA LYS A 330 22.19 -11.94 3.55
C LYS A 330 20.79 -12.37 3.11
N LEU A 331 19.94 -11.44 2.70
CA LEU A 331 18.63 -11.77 2.17
C LEU A 331 18.75 -12.71 0.95
N HIS A 332 18.04 -13.82 1.00
CA HIS A 332 17.86 -14.75 -0.10
C HIS A 332 16.37 -14.94 -0.34
N VAL A 333 15.92 -14.75 -1.58
CA VAL A 333 14.50 -14.87 -1.95
C VAL A 333 14.35 -15.90 -3.06
N VAL A 334 13.44 -16.84 -2.86
CA VAL A 334 13.00 -17.79 -3.87
C VAL A 334 11.53 -17.54 -4.15
N GLU A 335 11.18 -17.22 -5.40
CA GLU A 335 9.82 -17.03 -5.88
C GLU A 335 9.44 -18.16 -6.86
N ARG A 336 8.15 -18.51 -6.89
CA ARG A 336 7.53 -19.47 -7.80
C ARG A 336 6.30 -18.82 -8.40
N PHE A 337 6.34 -18.55 -9.70
CA PHE A 337 5.25 -17.96 -10.45
C PHE A 337 4.51 -19.04 -11.25
N SER A 338 3.19 -19.11 -11.08
CA SER A 338 2.31 -20.00 -11.82
C SER A 338 1.13 -19.23 -12.41
N LEU A 339 0.75 -19.58 -13.64
CA LEU A 339 -0.33 -18.95 -14.37
C LEU A 339 -1.54 -19.88 -14.47
N ASP A 340 -2.67 -19.47 -13.89
CA ASP A 340 -3.98 -20.05 -14.19
C ASP A 340 -4.50 -19.42 -15.49
N THR A 341 -4.55 -20.21 -16.57
CA THR A 341 -4.94 -19.74 -17.89
C THR A 341 -6.45 -19.52 -18.05
N ASP A 342 -7.27 -20.17 -17.25
CA ASP A 342 -8.73 -20.06 -17.33
C ASP A 342 -9.20 -18.76 -16.68
N LYS A 343 -8.62 -18.46 -15.50
CA LYS A 343 -8.91 -17.25 -14.73
C LYS A 343 -8.02 -16.08 -15.10
N MET A 344 -6.96 -16.33 -15.87
CA MET A 344 -6.00 -15.30 -16.23
C MET A 344 -5.39 -14.66 -14.96
N ALA A 345 -4.97 -15.52 -14.04
CA ALA A 345 -4.44 -15.15 -12.73
C ALA A 345 -2.99 -15.65 -12.58
N LEU A 346 -2.09 -14.74 -12.21
CA LEU A 346 -0.69 -15.06 -11.93
C LEU A 346 -0.50 -15.11 -10.41
N THR A 347 -0.18 -16.30 -9.91
CA THR A 347 0.12 -16.53 -8.50
C THR A 347 1.62 -16.56 -8.29
N ARG A 348 2.10 -15.83 -7.28
CA ARG A 348 3.48 -15.87 -6.83
C ARG A 348 3.52 -16.42 -5.42
N ASN A 349 4.16 -17.58 -5.25
CA ASN A 349 4.54 -18.08 -3.94
C ASN A 349 6.00 -17.73 -3.69
N TYR A 350 6.37 -17.39 -2.47
CA TYR A 350 7.75 -17.04 -2.17
C TYR A 350 8.18 -17.49 -0.78
N SER A 351 9.49 -17.68 -0.65
CA SER A 351 10.18 -17.80 0.63
C SER A 351 11.36 -16.86 0.66
N ALA A 352 11.58 -16.21 1.79
CA ALA A 352 12.76 -15.39 2.04
C ALA A 352 13.46 -15.84 3.31
N ASP A 353 14.79 -15.86 3.28
CA ASP A 353 15.65 -16.08 4.43
C ASP A 353 16.56 -14.87 4.62
N ASP A 354 16.82 -14.50 5.87
CA ASP A 354 17.79 -13.49 6.22
C ASP A 354 18.36 -13.81 7.59
N SER A 355 19.47 -14.54 7.63
CA SER A 355 20.06 -15.03 8.87
C SER A 355 20.45 -13.93 9.87
N VAL A 356 20.51 -12.66 9.44
CA VAL A 356 20.80 -11.53 10.34
C VAL A 356 19.55 -11.11 11.09
N TYR A 357 18.38 -11.07 10.44
CA TYR A 357 17.16 -10.48 11.00
C TYR A 357 16.03 -11.48 11.26
N LEU A 358 16.05 -12.65 10.63
CA LEU A 358 15.02 -13.70 10.76
C LEU A 358 15.64 -14.98 11.36
N LYS A 359 14.92 -15.63 12.29
CA LYS A 359 15.35 -16.93 12.84
C LYS A 359 15.06 -18.10 11.90
N GLY A 360 14.24 -17.90 10.87
CA GLY A 360 13.93 -18.88 9.86
C GLY A 360 13.32 -18.24 8.62
N LYS A 361 12.70 -19.06 7.77
CA LYS A 361 12.15 -18.58 6.50
C LYS A 361 10.81 -17.89 6.69
N TYR A 362 10.71 -16.69 6.17
CA TYR A 362 9.46 -16.01 5.86
C TYR A 362 8.86 -16.66 4.61
N THR A 363 7.58 -17.03 4.64
CA THR A 363 6.86 -17.50 3.44
C THR A 363 5.59 -16.68 3.20
N GLY A 364 5.17 -16.60 1.95
CA GLY A 364 3.93 -15.93 1.58
C GLY A 364 3.51 -16.24 0.16
N SER A 365 2.33 -15.71 -0.19
CA SER A 365 1.73 -15.88 -1.50
C SER A 365 0.88 -14.67 -1.84
N ASP A 366 0.86 -14.31 -3.12
CA ASP A 366 -0.04 -13.32 -3.68
C ASP A 366 -0.54 -13.75 -5.06
N THR A 367 -1.63 -13.14 -5.50
CA THR A 367 -2.21 -13.37 -6.83
C THR A 367 -2.62 -12.05 -7.45
N VAL A 368 -2.17 -11.85 -8.67
CA VAL A 368 -2.48 -10.68 -9.49
C VAL A 368 -3.25 -11.13 -10.73
N LEU A 369 -4.13 -10.26 -11.23
CA LEU A 369 -4.91 -10.47 -12.44
C LEU A 369 -4.37 -9.57 -13.55
N VAL A 370 -4.83 -9.79 -14.78
CA VAL A 370 -4.59 -8.85 -15.88
C VAL A 370 -5.03 -7.45 -15.45
N ALA A 371 -4.13 -6.49 -15.60
CA ALA A 371 -4.38 -5.13 -15.15
C ALA A 371 -5.59 -4.50 -15.85
N ASP A 372 -6.37 -3.76 -15.07
CA ASP A 372 -7.53 -2.96 -15.47
C ASP A 372 -7.16 -1.53 -15.89
N ALA A 373 -5.88 -1.17 -15.78
CA ALA A 373 -5.31 0.10 -16.18
C ALA A 373 -3.93 -0.12 -16.84
N PRO A 374 -3.44 0.82 -17.66
CA PRO A 374 -2.11 0.71 -18.25
C PRO A 374 -1.00 0.82 -17.19
N TYR A 375 0.11 0.10 -17.42
CA TYR A 375 1.35 0.30 -16.66
C TYR A 375 1.76 1.78 -16.62
N ASN A 376 2.00 2.29 -15.42
CA ASN A 376 2.42 3.67 -15.21
C ASN A 376 3.24 3.77 -13.91
N PRO A 377 4.58 3.88 -14.00
CA PRO A 377 5.43 3.99 -12.82
C PRO A 377 5.28 5.36 -12.12
N GLY A 378 4.63 6.33 -12.77
CA GLY A 378 4.36 7.65 -12.25
C GLY A 378 5.62 8.46 -11.93
N LYS A 379 5.40 9.65 -11.35
CA LYS A 379 6.42 10.39 -10.62
C LYS A 379 6.13 10.20 -9.13
N CYS A 380 7.16 10.07 -8.31
CA CYS A 380 7.02 10.10 -6.87
C CYS A 380 7.50 11.44 -6.32
N GLN A 381 6.72 12.01 -5.42
CA GLN A 381 7.05 13.19 -4.62
C GLN A 381 6.26 13.11 -3.31
N GLU A 382 6.96 13.04 -2.18
CA GLU A 382 6.31 13.06 -0.86
C GLU A 382 5.82 14.47 -0.53
N LEU A 383 4.52 14.60 -0.26
CA LEU A 383 3.83 15.88 -0.04
C LEU A 383 3.33 16.06 1.40
N SER A 384 3.41 15.03 2.25
CA SER A 384 2.84 15.04 3.60
C SER A 384 3.53 16.06 4.52
N PHE A 385 4.84 16.29 4.34
CA PHE A 385 5.64 17.16 5.22
C PHE A 385 5.71 18.63 4.79
N ILE A 386 4.93 19.04 3.79
CA ILE A 386 4.89 20.43 3.36
C ILE A 386 3.93 21.20 4.30
N ASP A 387 4.39 22.32 4.86
CA ASP A 387 3.56 23.24 5.65
C ASP A 387 2.81 24.18 4.71
N TYR A 388 1.54 23.85 4.42
CA TYR A 388 0.73 24.60 3.47
C TYR A 388 0.15 25.89 4.06
N SER A 389 0.12 26.05 5.37
CA SER A 389 -0.23 27.35 5.99
C SER A 389 0.74 28.46 5.58
N LYS A 390 1.95 28.07 5.14
CA LYS A 390 3.02 28.97 4.69
C LYS A 390 3.19 29.04 3.18
N GLN A 391 2.46 28.24 2.40
CA GLN A 391 2.51 28.34 0.94
C GLN A 391 1.62 29.50 0.48
N GLN A 392 2.24 30.64 0.20
CA GLN A 392 1.58 31.72 -0.54
C GLN A 392 1.20 31.21 -1.94
N LYS A 393 0.00 31.58 -2.42
CA LYS A 393 -0.49 31.24 -3.76
C LYS A 393 0.60 31.54 -4.80
N GLN A 394 1.00 30.53 -5.57
CA GLN A 394 1.63 30.75 -6.88
C GLN A 394 0.55 31.00 -7.93
#